data_AF-A0A1W6T9D3-F1
#
_entry.id   AF-A0A1W6T9D3-F1
#
_cell.length_a   1.000
_cell.length_b   1.000
_cell.length_c   1.000
_cell.angle_alpha   90.00
_cell.angle_beta   90.00
_cell.angle_gamma   90.00
#
_symmetry.space_group_name_H-M   'P 1'
#
loop_
_entity.id
_entity.type
_entity.pdbx_description
1 polymer ?
#
loop_
_entity_poly.entity_id
_entity_poly.type
_entity_poly.pdbx_seq_one_letter_code
_entity_poly.pdbx_strand_id
1 'polypeptide(L)'
;MRHSIYLQLATLLLKADLKREEKQWQRTIRRTAHDIPWTNVHLLRDIGLDRDGRSTRANVPDSVKVERRVRHLRRVLTSRIMT
;
A
#
# COMPACT_ATOMS: atom_id res chain seq x y z
N MET A 1 -30.06 -1.43 36.05
CA MET A 1 -29.89 -1.05 34.63
C MET A 1 -28.81 -1.93 34.01
N ARG A 2 -29.13 -2.68 32.95
CA ARG A 2 -28.20 -3.67 32.36
C ARG A 2 -27.25 -2.99 31.37
N HIS A 3 -26.14 -2.43 31.87
CA HIS A 3 -25.07 -1.82 31.07
C HIS A 3 -24.50 -2.76 29.99
N SER A 4 -24.63 -4.08 30.17
CA SER A 4 -24.23 -5.08 29.20
C SER A 4 -24.99 -5.02 27.88
N ILE A 5 -26.27 -4.64 27.90
CA ILE A 5 -27.11 -4.56 26.69
C ILE A 5 -26.60 -3.44 25.78
N TYR A 6 -26.25 -2.29 26.36
CA TYR A 6 -25.71 -1.16 25.60
C TYR A 6 -24.36 -1.49 24.95
N LEU A 7 -23.48 -2.22 25.65
CA LEU A 7 -22.20 -2.67 25.09
C LEU A 7 -22.39 -3.66 23.94
N GLN A 8 -23.34 -4.59 24.07
CA GLN A 8 -23.69 -5.52 22.98
C GLN A 8 -24.24 -4.79 21.76
N LEU A 9 -25.09 -3.78 21.97
CA LEU A 9 -25.68 -3.01 20.89
C LEU A 9 -24.64 -2.12 20.20
N ALA A 10 -23.78 -1.45 20.97
CA ALA A 10 -22.69 -0.63 20.44
C ALA A 10 -21.72 -1.45 19.58
N THR A 11 -21.33 -2.64 20.03
CA THR A 11 -20.43 -3.53 19.25
C THR A 11 -21.10 -4.06 17.98
N LEU A 12 -22.41 -4.32 18.00
CA LEU A 12 -23.16 -4.71 16.81
C LEU A 12 -23.19 -3.58 15.79
N LEU A 13 -23.53 -2.35 16.21
CA LEU A 13 -23.58 -1.18 15.33
C LEU A 13 -22.22 -0.89 14.70
N LEU A 14 -21.14 -0.94 15.48
CA LEU A 14 -19.78 -0.72 14.97
C LEU A 14 -19.38 -1.76 13.91
N LYS A 15 -19.69 -3.04 14.14
CA LYS A 15 -19.46 -4.10 13.16
C LYS A 15 -20.29 -3.92 11.88
N ALA A 16 -21.53 -3.47 12.01
CA ALA A 16 -22.40 -3.21 10.87
C ALA A 16 -21.88 -2.04 10.03
N ASP A 17 -21.38 -0.98 10.69
CA ASP A 17 -20.83 0.19 10.02
C ASP A 17 -19.54 -0.14 9.25
N LEU A 18 -18.61 -0.87 9.89
CA LEU A 18 -17.41 -1.36 9.21
C LEU A 18 -17.73 -2.20 7.96
N LYS A 19 -18.72 -3.11 8.05
CA LYS A 19 -19.15 -3.91 6.90
C LYS A 19 -19.76 -3.05 5.78
N ARG A 20 -20.44 -1.95 6.13
CA ARG A 20 -21.02 -1.03 5.17
C ARG A 20 -19.94 -0.23 4.47
N GLU A 21 -18.98 0.32 5.21
CA GLU A 21 -17.82 1.02 4.66
C GLU A 21 -17.01 0.11 3.74
N GLU A 22 -16.73 -1.12 4.17
CA GLU A 22 -16.01 -2.10 3.35
C GLU A 22 -16.74 -2.37 2.02
N LYS A 23 -18.06 -2.57 2.05
CA LYS A 23 -18.86 -2.74 0.82
C LYS A 23 -18.83 -1.51 -0.08
N GLN A 24 -18.90 -0.31 0.50
CA GLN A 24 -18.82 0.94 -0.27
C GLN A 24 -17.43 1.09 -0.91
N TRP A 25 -16.39 0.84 -0.13
CA TRP A 25 -15.01 0.86 -0.60
C TRP A 25 -14.77 -0.13 -1.74
N GLN A 26 -15.22 -1.38 -1.59
CA GLN A 26 -15.13 -2.39 -2.66
C GLN A 26 -15.91 -2.00 -3.92
N ARG A 27 -17.04 -1.29 -3.79
CA ARG A 27 -17.78 -0.77 -4.96
C ARG A 27 -16.99 0.34 -5.65
N THR A 28 -16.39 1.25 -4.89
CA THR A 28 -15.55 2.32 -5.42
C THR A 28 -14.33 1.76 -6.13
N ILE A 29 -13.59 0.83 -5.49
CA ILE A 29 -12.42 0.17 -6.08
C ILE A 29 -12.77 -0.49 -7.41
N ARG A 30 -13.89 -1.25 -7.45
CA ARG A 30 -14.32 -1.92 -8.69
C ARG A 30 -14.60 -0.93 -9.81
N ARG A 31 -15.25 0.20 -9.52
CA ARG A 31 -15.49 1.27 -10.51
C ARG A 31 -14.18 1.88 -11.00
N THR A 32 -13.29 2.27 -10.08
CA THR A 32 -11.99 2.83 -10.44
C THR A 32 -11.12 1.85 -11.22
N ALA A 33 -11.25 0.53 -10.99
CA ALA A 33 -10.51 -0.47 -11.75
C ALA A 33 -10.94 -0.55 -13.22
N HIS A 34 -12.21 -0.23 -13.52
CA HIS A 34 -12.72 -0.12 -14.89
C HIS A 34 -12.28 1.18 -15.58
N ASP A 35 -12.07 2.27 -14.82
CA ASP A 35 -11.63 3.56 -15.36
C ASP A 35 -10.13 3.59 -15.71
N ILE A 36 -9.35 2.59 -15.29
CA ILE A 36 -7.92 2.51 -15.61
C ILE A 36 -7.75 2.24 -17.11
N PRO A 37 -6.95 3.05 -17.83
CA PRO A 37 -6.73 2.87 -19.27
C PRO A 37 -5.73 1.74 -19.56
N TRP A 38 -6.13 0.50 -19.31
CA TRP A 38 -5.30 -0.72 -19.46
C TRP A 38 -4.66 -0.87 -20.84
N THR A 39 -5.30 -0.35 -21.88
CA THR A 39 -4.83 -0.42 -23.27
C THR A 39 -3.67 0.54 -23.56
N ASN A 40 -3.52 1.62 -22.78
CA ASN A 40 -2.52 2.66 -23.04
C ASN A 40 -1.35 2.58 -22.05
N VAL A 41 -0.23 2.04 -22.53
CA VAL A 41 1.00 1.83 -21.74
C VAL A 41 1.61 3.14 -21.24
N HIS A 42 1.52 4.21 -22.03
CA HIS A 42 2.10 5.50 -21.65
C HIS A 42 1.31 6.11 -20.48
N LEU A 43 -0.02 6.08 -20.56
CA LEU A 43 -0.88 6.53 -19.46
C LEU A 43 -0.70 5.66 -18.21
N LEU A 44 -0.58 4.34 -18.35
CA LEU A 44 -0.28 3.46 -17.22
C LEU A 44 1.05 3.85 -16.55
N ARG A 45 2.09 4.13 -17.34
CA ARG A 45 3.40 4.55 -16.82
C ARG A 45 3.35 5.87 -16.07
N ASP A 46 2.55 6.84 -16.54
CA ASP A 46 2.35 8.12 -15.87
C ASP A 46 1.57 7.97 -14.55
N ILE A 47 0.60 7.05 -14.50
CA ILE A 47 -0.11 6.65 -13.28
C ILE A 47 0.82 5.85 -12.34
N GLY A 48 1.93 5.33 -12.84
CA GLY A 48 2.88 4.51 -12.09
C GLY A 48 2.46 3.04 -11.98
N LEU A 49 1.68 2.56 -12.95
CA LEU A 49 1.27 1.16 -13.11
C LEU A 49 1.99 0.52 -14.30
N ASP A 50 2.22 -0.78 -14.19
CA ASP A 50 2.70 -1.64 -15.25
C ASP A 50 1.51 -2.28 -16.01
N ARG A 51 1.75 -2.88 -17.17
CA ARG A 51 0.73 -3.58 -17.97
C ARG A 51 0.00 -4.68 -17.19
N ASP A 52 0.70 -5.30 -16.24
CA ASP A 52 0.16 -6.33 -15.34
C ASP A 52 -0.56 -5.75 -14.11
N GLY A 53 -0.76 -4.42 -14.05
CA GLY A 53 -1.41 -3.73 -12.93
C GLY A 53 -0.56 -3.63 -11.67
N ARG A 54 0.72 -3.98 -11.77
CA ARG A 54 1.69 -3.82 -10.66
C ARG A 54 2.14 -2.37 -10.58
N SER A 55 2.42 -1.87 -9.38
CA SER A 55 3.01 -0.54 -9.27
C SER A 55 4.43 -0.55 -9.83
N THR A 56 4.72 0.32 -10.79
CA THR A 56 6.05 0.56 -11.35
C THR A 56 7.00 1.14 -10.30
N ARG A 57 6.45 1.80 -9.27
CA ARG A 57 7.24 2.28 -8.13
C ARG A 57 7.68 1.08 -7.29
N ALA A 58 9.00 0.86 -7.24
CA ALA A 58 9.59 -0.07 -6.29
C ALA A 58 9.29 0.42 -4.86
N ASN A 59 8.29 -0.19 -4.22
CA ASN A 59 7.92 0.07 -2.83
C ASN A 59 8.90 -0.66 -1.89
N VAL A 60 10.20 -0.33 -2.03
CA VAL A 60 11.20 -0.77 -1.07
C VAL A 60 11.11 0.19 0.12
N PRO A 61 10.90 -0.31 1.34
CA PRO A 61 10.91 0.53 2.54
C PRO A 61 12.21 1.32 2.62
N ASP A 62 12.12 2.58 3.04
CA ASP A 62 13.29 3.46 3.05
C ASP A 62 14.41 2.95 3.96
N SER A 63 14.06 2.22 5.04
CA SER A 63 15.02 1.50 5.89
C SER A 63 15.93 0.56 5.10
N VAL A 64 15.37 -0.21 4.17
CA VAL A 64 16.10 -1.18 3.34
C VAL A 64 16.98 -0.46 2.31
N LYS A 65 16.51 0.68 1.75
CA LYS A 65 17.31 1.49 0.83
C LYS A 65 18.54 2.07 1.53
N VAL A 66 18.36 2.61 2.73
CA VAL A 66 19.43 3.18 3.56
C VAL A 66 20.45 2.11 3.92
N GLU A 67 20.00 0.94 4.37
CA GLU A 67 20.92 -0.15 4.74
C GLU A 67 21.80 -0.60 3.57
N ARG A 68 21.22 -0.76 2.37
CA ARG A 68 21.97 -1.09 1.16
C ARG A 68 23.00 -0.01 0.82
N ARG A 69 22.60 1.27 0.92
CA ARG A 69 23.48 2.42 0.68
C ARG A 69 24.67 2.42 1.64
N VAL A 70 24.41 2.23 2.94
CA VAL A 70 25.44 2.18 3.99
C VAL A 70 26.40 1.02 3.77
N ARG A 71 25.89 -0.16 3.41
CA ARG A 71 26.72 -1.33 3.09
C ARG A 71 27.69 -1.07 1.93
N HIS A 72 27.19 -0.46 0.86
CA HIS A 72 28.05 -0.09 -0.27
C HIS A 72 29.10 0.96 0.11
N LEU A 73 28.72 1.98 0.89
CA LEU A 73 29.65 3.00 1.39
C LEU A 73 30.76 2.38 2.25
N ARG A 74 30.39 1.50 3.19
CA ARG A 74 31.37 0.77 4.01
C ARG A 74 32.34 -0.03 3.14
N ARG A 75 31.82 -0.79 2.17
CA ARG A 75 32.65 -1.59 1.26
C ARG A 75 33.68 -0.74 0.51
N VAL A 76 33.25 0.41 -0.03
CA VAL A 76 34.13 1.33 -0.76
C VAL A 76 35.18 1.96 0.17
N LEU A 77 34.79 2.37 1.37
CA LEU A 77 35.72 2.94 2.35
C LEU A 77 36.75 1.90 2.81
N THR A 78 36.32 0.67 3.11
CA THR A 78 37.23 -0.41 3.51
C THR A 78 38.19 -0.78 2.39
N SER A 79 37.76 -0.82 1.12
CA SER A 79 38.66 -1.08 -0.01
C SER A 79 39.67 0.04 -0.28
N ARG A 80 39.44 1.24 0.25
CA ARG A 80 40.32 2.41 0.08
C ARG A 80 41.35 2.56 1.20
N ILE A 81 41.15 1.87 2.33
CA ILE A 81 42.15 1.81 3.39
C ILE A 81 43.18 0.77 2.91
N MET A 82 44.32 1.25 2.38
CA MET A 82 45.48 0.39 2.19
C MET A 82 45.96 0.00 3.58
N THR A 83 45.79 -1.27 3.95
CA THR A 83 46.45 -1.88 5.12
C THR A 83 47.95 -1.94 4.91
#